data_AF-A0A3R8RZB5-F1
#
_entry.id   AF-A0A3R8RZB5-F1
#
_cell.length_a   1.000
_cell.length_b   1.000
_cell.length_c   1.000
_cell.angle_alpha   90.00
_cell.angle_beta   90.00
_cell.angle_gamma   90.00
#
_symmetry.space_group_name_H-M   'P 1'
#
loop_
_entity.id
_entity.type
_entity.pdbx_description
1 polymer ?
#
loop_
_entity_poly.entity_id
_entity_poly.type
_entity_poly.pdbx_seq_one_letter_code
_entity_poly.pdbx_strand_id
1 'polypeptide(L)' 'MKQVSLGLNLSTKKTRKREFLEQMNKVVPWDVLVGVVDPHWPKSKTGRPPFAIETMLRIHYL' A
#
# COMPACT_ATOMS: atom_id res chain seq x y z
N MET A 1 16.49 -4.64 9.67
CA MET A 1 17.18 -5.69 8.89
C MET A 1 16.45 -5.84 7.56
N LYS A 2 17.06 -5.52 6.40
CA LYS A 2 16.38 -5.68 5.10
C LYS A 2 16.49 -7.16 4.71
N GLN A 3 15.35 -7.81 4.56
CA GLN A 3 15.21 -9.26 4.24
C GLN A 3 16.00 -9.71 2.99
N VAL A 4 16.34 -8.75 2.11
CA VAL A 4 17.15 -8.93 0.90
C VAL A 4 18.61 -9.33 1.21
N SER A 5 19.18 -8.93 2.36
CA SER A 5 20.57 -9.24 2.70
C SER A 5 20.79 -10.67 3.20
N LEU A 6 19.73 -11.46 3.37
CA LEU A 6 19.79 -12.79 3.95
C LEU A 6 20.12 -13.89 2.93
N GLY A 7 20.30 -13.55 1.65
CA GLY A 7 20.63 -14.52 0.59
C GLY A 7 19.55 -15.59 0.36
N LEU A 8 18.39 -15.45 1.01
CA LEU A 8 17.26 -16.35 0.84
C LEU A 8 16.70 -16.15 -0.57
N ASN A 9 16.57 -17.22 -1.34
CA ASN A 9 15.81 -17.22 -2.58
C ASN A 9 14.32 -17.06 -2.22
N LEU A 10 13.94 -15.84 -1.84
CA LEU A 10 12.56 -15.43 -1.65
C LEU A 10 11.89 -15.59 -3.01
N SER A 11 11.25 -16.74 -3.20
CA SER A 11 10.54 -17.17 -4.41
C SER A 11 10.30 -16.02 -5.38
N THR A 12 11.04 -16.02 -6.49
CA THR A 12 10.88 -15.03 -7.59
C THR A 12 9.51 -15.11 -8.24
N LYS A 13 8.73 -16.16 -7.93
CA LYS A 13 7.38 -16.36 -8.39
C LYS A 13 6.49 -15.24 -7.85
N LYS A 14 5.90 -14.46 -8.76
CA LYS A 14 4.91 -13.46 -8.37
C LYS A 14 3.78 -14.18 -7.62
N THR A 15 3.49 -13.70 -6.41
CA THR A 15 2.34 -14.19 -5.66
C THR A 15 1.07 -13.61 -6.28
N ARG A 16 -0.04 -14.34 -6.17
CA ARG A 16 -1.35 -13.85 -6.65
C ARG A 16 -1.68 -12.46 -6.10
N LYS A 17 -1.31 -12.18 -4.84
CA LYS A 17 -1.46 -10.85 -4.23
C LYS A 17 -0.61 -9.77 -4.92
N ARG A 18 0.62 -10.09 -5.32
CA ARG A 18 1.47 -9.14 -6.07
C ARG A 18 0.90 -8.84 -7.45
N GLU A 19 0.42 -9.86 -8.16
CA GLU A 19 -0.22 -9.68 -9.48
C GLU A 19 -1.50 -8.85 -9.37
N PHE A 20 -2.32 -9.13 -8.35
CA PHE A 20 -3.53 -8.37 -8.07
C PHE A 20 -3.23 -6.90 -7.76
N LEU A 21 -2.22 -6.61 -6.93
CA LEU A 21 -1.78 -5.23 -6.67
C LEU A 21 -1.27 -4.51 -7.92
N GLU A 22 -0.54 -5.22 -8.80
CA GLU A 22 -0.11 -4.66 -10.09
C GLU A 22 -1.29 -4.33 -11.00
N GLN A 23 -2.32 -5.17 -11.03
CA GLN A 23 -3.55 -4.91 -11.78
C GLN A 23 -4.31 -3.72 -11.19
N MET A 24 -4.45 -3.68 -9.86
CA MET A 24 -5.06 -2.58 -9.14
C MET A 24 -4.40 -1.23 -9.45
N ASN A 25 -3.07 -1.17 -9.48
CA ASN A 25 -2.34 0.05 -9.86
C ASN A 25 -2.65 0.56 -11.27
N LYS A 26 -3.21 -0.28 -12.16
CA LYS A 26 -3.62 0.13 -13.51
C LYS A 26 -5.09 0.54 -13.59
N VAL A 27 -5.96 -0.12 -12.84
CA VAL A 27 -7.42 0.05 -12.97
C VAL A 27 -8.00 1.04 -11.96
N VAL A 28 -7.36 1.21 -10.80
CA VAL A 28 -7.88 2.07 -9.73
C VAL A 28 -7.28 3.48 -9.86
N PRO A 29 -8.12 4.53 -9.92
CA PRO A 29 -7.65 5.91 -9.93
C PRO A 29 -7.24 6.35 -8.52
N TRP A 30 -6.05 5.93 -8.08
CA TRP A 30 -5.56 6.16 -6.71
C TRP A 30 -5.53 7.63 -6.32
N ASP A 31 -5.08 8.52 -7.21
CA ASP A 31 -5.00 9.95 -6.93
C ASP A 31 -6.37 10.56 -6.62
N VAL A 32 -7.41 10.11 -7.34
CA VAL A 32 -8.79 10.55 -7.11
C VAL A 32 -9.30 10.03 -5.77
N LEU A 33 -9.05 8.77 -5.45
CA LEU A 33 -9.46 8.19 -4.17
C LEU A 33 -8.77 8.87 -2.99
N VAL A 34 -7.47 9.14 -3.11
CA VAL A 34 -6.71 9.88 -2.09
C VAL A 34 -7.28 11.28 -1.93
N GLY A 35 -7.59 11.97 -3.04
CA GLY A 35 -8.20 13.30 -3.01
C GLY A 35 -9.56 13.36 -2.31
N VAL A 36 -10.38 12.31 -2.44
CA VAL A 36 -11.67 12.20 -1.72
C VAL A 36 -11.46 11.93 -0.23
N VAL A 37 -10.43 11.17 0.14
CA VAL A 37 -10.19 10.77 1.54
C VAL A 37 -9.36 11.80 2.33
N ASP A 38 -8.46 12.56 1.69
CA ASP A 38 -7.58 13.54 2.36
C ASP A 38 -8.32 14.53 3.29
N PRO A 39 -9.48 15.10 2.91
CA PRO A 39 -10.21 16.02 3.77
C PRO A 39 -10.71 15.38 5.08
N HIS A 40 -10.93 14.06 5.07
CA HIS A 40 -11.46 13.31 6.20
C HIS A 40 -10.38 12.56 6.99
N TRP A 41 -9.15 12.51 6.47
CA TRP A 41 -8.09 11.73 7.10
C TRP A 41 -7.49 12.49 8.29
N PRO A 42 -7.37 11.85 9.47
CA PRO A 42 -6.81 12.51 10.64
C PRO A 42 -5.33 12.83 10.39
N LYS A 43 -4.98 14.11 10.37
CA LYS A 43 -3.59 14.58 10.40
C LYS A 43 -3.16 14.56 11.86
N SER A 44 -2.77 13.37 12.37
CA SER A 44 -2.38 13.21 13.78
C SER A 44 -1.36 14.25 14.19
N LYS A 45 -1.63 14.98 15.27
CA LYS A 45 -0.70 15.93 15.88
C LYS A 45 0.10 15.32 17.04
N THR A 46 -0.31 14.16 17.55
CA THR A 46 0.26 13.54 18.75
C THR A 46 0.19 12.01 18.68
N GLY A 47 1.27 11.30 19.02
CA GLY A 47 1.32 9.83 19.03
C GLY A 47 1.82 9.23 17.71
N ARG A 48 1.43 7.98 17.42
CA ARG A 48 1.88 7.28 16.20
C ARG A 48 1.27 7.96 14.97
N PRO A 49 2.08 8.31 13.96
CA PRO A 49 1.55 8.87 12.73
C PRO A 49 0.63 7.86 12.04
N PRO A 50 -0.48 8.31 11.44
CA PRO A 50 -1.36 7.45 10.68
C PRO A 50 -0.61 6.97 9.43
N PHE A 51 -1.00 5.79 8.95
CA PHE A 51 -0.49 5.29 7.68
C PHE A 51 -0.86 6.25 6.55
N ALA A 52 -0.02 6.26 5.49
CA ALA A 52 -0.37 6.95 4.26
C ALA A 52 -1.70 6.42 3.71
N ILE A 53 -2.55 7.33 3.24
CA ILE A 53 -3.91 7.02 2.75
C ILE A 53 -3.85 5.94 1.66
N GLU A 54 -2.95 6.10 0.69
CA GLU A 54 -2.76 5.15 -0.41
C GLU A 54 -2.38 3.75 0.10
N THR A 55 -1.52 3.65 1.12
CA THR A 55 -1.13 2.37 1.75
C THR A 55 -2.32 1.73 2.46
N MET A 56 -3.12 2.51 3.20
CA MET A 56 -4.32 2.00 3.85
C MET A 56 -5.32 1.49 2.82
N LEU A 57 -5.57 2.24 1.76
CA LEU A 57 -6.48 1.82 0.70
C LEU A 57 -6.00 0.52 0.04
N ARG A 58 -4.71 0.41 -0.31
CA ARG A 58 -4.13 -0.82 -0.87
C ARG A 58 -4.29 -2.04 0.02
N ILE A 59 -4.23 -1.88 1.35
CA ILE A 59 -4.47 -2.97 2.30
C ILE A 59 -5.94 -3.36 2.37
N HIS A 60 -6.87 -2.40 2.28
CA HIS A 60 -8.31 -2.68 2.37
C HIS A 60 -8.87 -3.37 1.12
N TYR A 61 -8.27 -3.12 -0.04
CA TYR A 61 -8.70 -3.75 -1.28
C TYR A 61 -8.05 -5.12 -1.55
N LEU A 62 -7.06 -5.53 -0.74
CA LEU A 62 -6.27 -6.77 -0.85
C LEU A 62 -6.95 -8.00 -0.24
#